data_AF-A0A183HM88-F1
#
_entry.id   AF-A0A183HM88-F1
#
_cell.length_a   1.000
_cell.length_b   1.000
_cell.length_c   1.000
_cell.angle_alpha   90.00
_cell.angle_beta   90.00
_cell.angle_gamma   90.00
#
_symmetry.space_group_name_H-M   'P 1'
#
loop_
_entity.id
_entity.type
_entity.pdbx_description
1 polymer ?
#
loop_
_entity_poly.entity_id
_entity_poly.type
_entity_poly.pdbx_seq_one_letter_code
_entity_poly.pdbx_strand_id
1 'polypeptide(L)'
;MVKGRTKNTFQSSEEEELIILALISLTKYASAYATGLLLARRHLLKIEDERAPSRAVLDVGLARTVTGAKVFAVVKGVADGGIDVPYSKTRFFGYNSETKYNAEAHRNRILEKHVTDYMTLLKEIDEDAQKQYF
;
A
#
# COMPACT_ATOMS: atom_id res chain seq x y z
N MET A 1 44.41 -0.61 -17.30
CA MET A 1 43.48 0.54 -17.21
C MET A 1 42.08 0.09 -17.65
N VAL A 2 41.29 -0.50 -16.75
CA VAL A 2 39.84 -0.70 -16.91
C VAL A 2 39.24 -0.41 -15.55
N LYS A 3 38.49 0.70 -15.46
CA LYS A 3 37.88 1.24 -14.24
C LYS A 3 36.98 0.18 -13.58
N GLY A 4 37.23 -0.07 -12.29
CA GLY A 4 36.38 -0.91 -11.46
C GLY A 4 34.96 -0.36 -11.38
N ARG A 5 33.96 -1.23 -11.50
CA ARG A 5 32.58 -0.93 -11.13
C ARG A 5 32.51 -0.79 -9.62
N THR A 6 32.44 0.45 -9.17
CA THR A 6 32.17 0.81 -7.79
C THR A 6 30.83 0.25 -7.35
N LYS A 7 30.83 -0.30 -6.13
CA LYS A 7 29.70 -0.85 -5.39
C LYS A 7 28.55 0.17 -5.36
N ASN A 8 27.36 -0.21 -5.83
CA ASN A 8 26.11 0.37 -5.34
C ASN A 8 25.62 -0.52 -4.19
N THR A 9 26.32 -0.40 -3.07
CA THR A 9 25.85 -0.81 -1.73
C THR A 9 25.07 0.36 -1.14
N PHE A 10 23.82 0.48 -1.59
CA PHE A 10 22.70 1.28 -1.07
C PHE A 10 21.50 0.55 -1.72
N GLN A 11 20.58 -0.16 -1.08
CA GLN A 11 20.02 -0.16 0.26
C GLN A 11 19.69 -1.62 0.63
N SER A 12 20.46 -2.29 1.48
CA SER A 12 20.01 -3.57 2.06
C SER A 12 19.33 -3.36 3.41
N SER A 13 19.71 -2.33 4.16
CA SER A 13 19.12 -2.00 5.46
C SER A 13 17.72 -1.40 5.35
N GLU A 14 17.45 -0.54 4.35
CA GLU A 14 16.09 0.00 4.14
C GLU A 14 15.15 -1.07 3.55
N GLU A 15 15.66 -2.00 2.72
CA GLU A 15 14.88 -3.12 2.23
C GLU A 15 14.57 -4.12 3.36
N GLU A 16 15.53 -4.39 4.26
CA GLU A 16 15.31 -5.21 5.45
C GLU A 16 14.37 -4.55 6.47
N GLU A 17 14.46 -3.23 6.68
CA GLU A 17 13.51 -2.48 7.51
C GLU A 17 12.11 -2.44 6.88
N LEU A 18 12.01 -2.29 5.55
CA LEU A 18 10.74 -2.36 4.82
C LEU A 18 10.14 -3.78 4.88
N ILE A 19 10.96 -4.83 4.88
CA ILE A 19 10.54 -6.23 5.04
C ILE A 19 10.09 -6.51 6.48
N ILE A 20 10.79 -5.99 7.49
CA ILE A 20 10.41 -6.12 8.91
C ILE A 20 9.13 -5.30 9.22
N LEU A 21 9.03 -4.07 8.72
CA LEU A 21 7.79 -3.27 8.78
C LEU A 21 6.66 -3.91 7.98
N ALA A 22 6.96 -4.52 6.82
CA ALA A 22 5.99 -5.29 6.07
C ALA A 22 5.49 -6.46 6.91
N LEU A 23 6.36 -7.30 7.49
CA LEU A 23 5.99 -8.47 8.30
C LEU A 23 5.09 -8.12 9.51
N ILE A 24 5.34 -7.00 10.19
CA ILE A 24 4.50 -6.52 11.32
C ILE A 24 3.20 -5.87 10.81
N SER A 25 3.20 -5.34 9.59
CA SER A 25 2.07 -4.61 8.97
C SER A 25 1.34 -5.41 7.87
N LEU A 26 1.69 -6.67 7.61
CA LEU A 26 1.18 -7.48 6.48
C LEU A 26 -0.35 -7.65 6.53
N THR A 27 -0.95 -7.36 7.68
CA THR A 27 -2.39 -7.41 7.92
C THR A 27 -3.09 -6.05 7.81
N LYS A 28 -2.41 -4.96 7.47
CA LYS A 28 -3.03 -3.62 7.41
C LYS A 28 -3.41 -3.20 5.99
N TYR A 29 -4.19 -2.13 5.89
CA TYR A 29 -4.68 -1.61 4.61
C TYR A 29 -3.58 -0.85 3.86
N ALA A 30 -2.75 -0.09 4.59
CA ALA A 30 -1.69 0.72 4.01
C ALA A 30 -0.58 -0.13 3.40
N SER A 31 -0.19 -1.21 4.05
CA SER A 31 0.81 -2.15 3.53
C SER A 31 0.33 -2.79 2.22
N ALA A 32 -0.93 -3.23 2.14
CA ALA A 32 -1.50 -3.76 0.90
C ALA A 32 -1.46 -2.73 -0.24
N TYR A 33 -1.76 -1.46 0.03
CA TYR A 33 -1.61 -0.38 -0.94
C TYR A 33 -0.15 -0.19 -1.37
N ALA A 34 0.78 -0.14 -0.42
CA ALA A 34 2.21 0.02 -0.68
C ALA A 34 2.77 -1.14 -1.52
N THR A 35 2.36 -2.38 -1.24
CA THR A 35 2.73 -3.56 -2.04
C THR A 35 2.26 -3.43 -3.48
N GLY A 36 1.01 -2.98 -3.70
CA GLY A 36 0.50 -2.73 -5.04
C GLY A 36 1.30 -1.67 -5.80
N LEU A 37 1.63 -0.57 -5.12
CA LEU A 37 2.44 0.51 -5.69
C LEU A 37 3.87 0.06 -6.04
N LEU A 38 4.50 -0.71 -5.14
CA LEU A 38 5.83 -1.26 -5.34
C LEU A 38 5.87 -2.23 -6.53
N LEU A 39 4.86 -3.11 -6.63
CA LEU A 39 4.74 -4.04 -7.75
C LEU A 39 4.60 -3.30 -9.08
N ALA A 40 3.77 -2.25 -9.13
CA ALA A 40 3.60 -1.44 -10.32
C ALA A 40 4.90 -0.74 -10.73
N ARG A 41 5.58 -0.07 -9.80
CA ARG A 41 6.86 0.60 -10.09
C ARG A 41 7.94 -0.39 -10.51
N ARG A 42 8.04 -1.54 -9.84
CA ARG A 42 9.01 -2.59 -10.21
C ARG A 42 8.72 -3.16 -11.60
N HIS A 43 7.45 -3.29 -11.98
CA HIS A 43 7.07 -3.76 -13.29
C HIS A 43 7.46 -2.76 -14.39
N LEU A 44 7.15 -1.47 -14.18
CA LEU A 44 7.50 -0.41 -15.11
C LEU A 44 9.02 -0.24 -15.28
N LEU A 45 9.81 -0.40 -14.21
CA LEU A 45 11.27 -0.35 -14.29
C LEU A 45 11.89 -1.51 -15.09
N LYS A 46 11.19 -2.64 -15.21
CA LYS A 46 11.67 -3.81 -15.97
C LYS A 46 11.32 -3.75 -17.45
N ILE A 47 10.30 -2.97 -17.81
CA ILE A 47 9.88 -2.76 -19.19
C ILE A 47 10.61 -1.50 -19.65
N GLU A 48 11.84 -1.67 -20.14
CA GLU A 48 12.73 -0.58 -20.58
C GLU A 48 12.23 0.22 -21.80
N ASP A 49 10.97 0.10 -22.22
CA ASP A 49 10.55 0.70 -23.49
C ASP A 49 9.16 1.34 -23.46
N GLU A 50 9.12 2.53 -24.03
CA GLU A 50 7.94 3.35 -24.22
C GLU A 50 6.92 2.59 -25.09
N ARG A 51 5.79 2.15 -24.53
CA ARG A 51 4.45 2.24 -25.17
C ARG A 51 3.39 1.46 -24.39
N ALA A 52 2.35 2.21 -24.02
CA ALA A 52 1.09 1.81 -23.43
C ALA A 52 1.14 1.35 -21.95
N PRO A 53 0.16 1.78 -21.13
CA PRO A 53 0.03 1.25 -19.77
C PRO A 53 -0.18 -0.27 -19.87
N SER A 54 0.69 -1.03 -19.20
CA SER A 54 0.49 -2.47 -19.06
C SER A 54 -0.88 -2.70 -18.42
N ARG A 55 -1.79 -3.38 -19.13
CA ARG A 55 -3.12 -3.68 -18.62
C ARG A 55 -3.05 -4.94 -17.76
N ALA A 56 -3.57 -4.87 -16.54
CA ALA A 56 -3.64 -6.01 -15.63
C ALA A 56 -5.08 -6.24 -15.15
N VAL A 57 -5.42 -7.50 -14.88
CA VAL A 57 -6.72 -7.91 -14.36
C VAL A 57 -6.53 -8.39 -12.94
N LEU A 58 -7.42 -7.97 -12.04
CA LEU A 58 -7.41 -8.45 -10.65
C LEU A 58 -7.95 -9.88 -10.59
N ASP A 59 -7.16 -10.79 -10.04
CA ASP A 59 -7.63 -12.08 -9.54
C ASP A 59 -7.69 -12.03 -8.00
N VAL A 60 -8.90 -12.21 -7.45
CA VAL A 60 -9.14 -12.24 -6.00
C VAL A 60 -9.13 -13.67 -5.44
N GLY A 61 -9.14 -14.69 -6.31
CA GLY A 61 -9.28 -16.09 -5.92
C GLY A 61 -10.50 -16.33 -5.02
N LEU A 62 -10.27 -17.00 -3.88
CA LEU A 62 -11.28 -17.30 -2.86
C LEU A 62 -11.51 -16.16 -1.84
N ALA A 63 -10.81 -15.03 -1.98
CA ALA A 63 -10.96 -13.92 -1.05
C ALA A 63 -12.35 -13.28 -1.21
N ARG A 64 -13.05 -13.08 -0.09
CA ARG A 64 -14.38 -12.44 -0.10
C ARG A 64 -14.27 -10.98 -0.55
N THR A 65 -15.07 -10.61 -1.55
CA THR A 65 -15.11 -9.25 -2.11
C THR A 65 -16.03 -8.31 -1.32
N VAL A 66 -15.56 -7.88 -0.14
CA VAL A 66 -16.25 -6.86 0.67
C VAL A 66 -15.71 -5.45 0.41
N THR A 67 -16.54 -4.44 0.63
CA THR A 67 -16.11 -3.03 0.54
C THR A 67 -15.06 -2.75 1.61
N GLY A 68 -13.94 -2.15 1.21
CA GLY A 68 -12.79 -1.92 2.10
C GLY A 68 -11.89 -3.14 2.29
N ALA A 69 -12.07 -4.23 1.53
CA ALA A 69 -11.13 -5.34 1.56
C ALA A 69 -9.73 -4.93 1.09
N LYS A 70 -8.70 -5.55 1.66
CA LYS A 70 -7.28 -5.25 1.37
C LYS A 70 -6.89 -5.52 -0.07
N VAL A 71 -7.50 -6.52 -0.71
CA VAL A 71 -7.28 -6.81 -2.14
C VAL A 71 -7.54 -5.58 -3.02
N PHE A 72 -8.52 -4.76 -2.66
CA PHE A 72 -8.81 -3.52 -3.38
C PHE A 72 -7.83 -2.39 -3.04
N ALA A 73 -7.16 -2.44 -1.88
CA ALA A 73 -6.04 -1.55 -1.58
C ALA A 73 -4.86 -1.81 -2.53
N VAL A 74 -4.53 -3.09 -2.77
CA VAL A 74 -3.50 -3.50 -3.74
C VAL A 74 -3.85 -2.96 -5.13
N VAL A 75 -5.09 -3.16 -5.58
CA VAL A 75 -5.57 -2.64 -6.88
C VAL A 75 -5.38 -1.13 -6.98
N LYS A 76 -5.74 -0.40 -5.92
CA LYS A 76 -5.60 1.05 -5.90
C LYS A 76 -4.12 1.47 -5.98
N GLY A 77 -3.24 0.78 -5.28
CA GLY A 77 -1.79 1.00 -5.35
C GLY A 77 -1.21 0.69 -6.73
N VAL A 78 -1.64 -0.41 -7.35
CA VAL A 78 -1.21 -0.80 -8.70
C VAL A 78 -1.65 0.24 -9.74
N ALA A 79 -2.90 0.69 -9.66
CA ALA A 79 -3.46 1.70 -10.55
C ALA A 79 -2.78 3.07 -10.38
N ASP A 80 -2.56 3.51 -9.13
CA ASP A 80 -1.82 4.74 -8.84
C ASP A 80 -0.35 4.65 -9.25
N GLY A 81 0.19 3.42 -9.33
CA GLY A 81 1.53 3.13 -9.83
C GLY A 81 1.68 3.14 -11.35
N GLY A 82 0.61 3.39 -12.12
CA GLY A 82 0.66 3.59 -13.57
C GLY A 82 0.28 2.36 -14.42
N ILE A 83 -0.16 1.27 -13.80
CA ILE A 83 -0.70 0.08 -14.49
C ILE A 83 -2.20 0.28 -14.72
N ASP A 84 -2.69 0.01 -15.94
CA ASP A 84 -4.12 0.08 -16.24
C ASP A 84 -4.84 -1.15 -15.65
N VAL A 85 -5.63 -0.93 -14.61
CA VAL A 85 -6.49 -1.97 -14.01
C VAL A 85 -7.93 -1.49 -14.05
N PRO A 86 -8.85 -2.23 -14.69
CA PRO A 86 -10.26 -1.88 -14.66
C PRO A 86 -10.84 -2.15 -13.26
N TYR A 87 -11.33 -1.11 -12.59
CA TYR A 87 -12.00 -1.24 -11.29
C TYR A 87 -13.16 -0.25 -11.15
N SER A 88 -14.09 -0.56 -10.24
CA SER A 88 -15.13 0.37 -9.79
C SER A 88 -14.81 0.88 -8.39
N LYS A 89 -15.22 2.12 -8.08
CA LYS A 89 -14.99 2.73 -6.75
C LYS A 89 -15.90 2.17 -5.66
N THR A 90 -16.81 1.27 -6.00
CA THR A 90 -17.83 0.73 -5.08
C THR A 90 -17.27 -0.20 -4.00
N ARG A 91 -16.07 -0.74 -4.24
CA ARG A 91 -15.39 -1.66 -3.33
C ARG A 91 -14.29 -1.02 -2.49
N PHE A 92 -14.00 0.26 -2.70
CA PHE A 92 -13.01 0.99 -1.90
C PHE A 92 -13.54 1.40 -0.54
N PHE A 93 -12.62 1.59 0.40
CA PHE A 93 -12.95 2.11 1.72
C PHE A 93 -13.59 3.50 1.60
N GLY A 94 -14.59 3.79 2.43
CA GLY A 94 -15.33 5.05 2.37
C GLY A 94 -16.40 5.11 1.27
N TYR A 95 -16.72 3.99 0.61
CA TYR A 95 -17.90 3.89 -0.25
C TYR A 95 -19.16 3.57 0.56
N ASN A 96 -20.20 4.38 0.36
CA ASN A 96 -21.56 4.12 0.81
C ASN A 96 -22.52 4.25 -0.39
N SER A 97 -23.57 3.44 -0.46
CA SER A 97 -24.61 3.53 -1.50
C SER A 97 -25.28 4.91 -1.55
N GLU A 98 -25.40 5.57 -0.41
CA GLU A 98 -26.04 6.88 -0.25
C GLU A 98 -25.09 8.02 -0.58
N THR A 99 -23.99 8.16 0.17
CA THR A 99 -23.03 9.27 0.03
C THR A 99 -21.95 9.04 -1.03
N LYS A 100 -22.02 7.91 -1.75
CA LYS A 100 -21.05 7.47 -2.77
C LYS A 100 -19.64 7.35 -2.18
N TYR A 101 -18.62 7.50 -3.01
CA TYR A 101 -17.22 7.28 -2.65
C TYR A 101 -16.60 8.53 -2.02
N ASN A 102 -16.19 8.44 -0.76
CA ASN A 102 -15.43 9.48 -0.08
C ASN A 102 -13.91 9.27 -0.25
N ALA A 103 -13.28 10.12 -1.08
CA ALA A 103 -11.86 10.05 -1.37
C ALA A 103 -10.96 10.43 -0.17
N GLU A 104 -11.42 11.35 0.68
CA GLU A 104 -10.67 11.78 1.86
C GLU A 104 -10.62 10.67 2.90
N ALA A 105 -11.76 10.03 3.17
CA ALA A 105 -11.83 8.87 4.07
C ALA A 105 -10.94 7.71 3.57
N HIS A 106 -10.93 7.47 2.25
CA HIS A 106 -10.06 6.44 1.67
C HIS A 106 -8.58 6.80 1.82
N ARG A 107 -8.19 8.06 1.54
CA ARG A 107 -6.81 8.54 1.75
C ARG A 107 -6.39 8.41 3.22
N ASN A 108 -7.24 8.80 4.16
CA ASN A 108 -6.97 8.68 5.59
C ASN A 108 -6.79 7.22 6.02
N ARG A 109 -7.49 6.28 5.37
CA ARG A 109 -7.30 4.84 5.59
C ARG A 109 -5.97 4.33 5.03
N ILE A 110 -5.56 4.81 3.84
CA ILE A 110 -4.27 4.47 3.22
C ILE A 110 -3.11 5.00 4.06
N LEU A 111 -3.23 6.21 4.62
CA LEU A 111 -2.20 6.82 5.46
C LEU A 111 -2.28 6.41 6.94
N GLU A 112 -3.15 5.45 7.27
CA GLU A 112 -3.39 4.98 8.64
C GLU A 112 -3.67 6.08 9.67
N LYS A 113 -4.34 7.18 9.28
CA LYS A 113 -4.62 8.31 10.18
C LYS A 113 -5.31 7.85 11.48
N HIS A 114 -6.25 6.91 11.38
CA HIS A 114 -6.91 6.28 12.52
C HIS A 114 -5.96 5.57 13.50
N VAL A 115 -4.86 4.99 13.03
CA VAL A 115 -3.84 4.37 13.90
C VAL A 115 -3.04 5.47 14.58
N THR A 116 -2.63 6.50 13.84
CA THR A 116 -1.91 7.65 14.39
C THR A 116 -2.72 8.39 15.45
N ASP A 117 -4.01 8.63 15.18
CA ASP A 117 -4.93 9.27 16.13
C ASP A 117 -5.07 8.43 17.41
N TYR A 118 -5.18 7.10 17.27
CA TYR A 118 -5.24 6.18 18.42
C TYR A 118 -3.93 6.13 19.21
N MET A 119 -2.78 6.08 18.54
CA MET A 119 -1.46 6.16 19.19
C MET A 119 -1.28 7.48 19.95
N THR A 120 -1.80 8.58 19.41
CA THR A 120 -1.73 9.91 20.05
C THR A 120 -2.64 9.95 21.28
N LEU A 121 -3.87 9.45 21.17
CA LEU A 121 -4.80 9.35 22.31
C LEU A 121 -4.22 8.48 23.43
N LEU A 122 -3.61 7.34 23.10
CA LEU A 122 -3.00 6.47 24.09
C LEU A 122 -1.83 7.14 24.82
N LYS A 123 -0.99 7.90 24.10
CA LYS A 123 0.07 8.70 24.74
C LYS A 123 -0.45 9.71 25.74
N GLU A 124 -1.59 10.34 25.45
CA GLU A 124 -2.20 11.33 26.35
C GLU A 124 -2.83 10.72 27.59
N ILE A 125 -3.36 9.48 27.49
CA ILE A 125 -4.05 8.82 28.59
C ILE A 125 -3.09 8.00 29.46
N ASP A 126 -2.16 7.26 28.86
CA ASP A 126 -1.27 6.34 29.55
C ASP A 126 -0.03 5.97 28.68
N GLU A 127 1.14 6.52 29.02
CA GLU A 127 2.40 6.23 28.34
C GLU A 127 2.86 4.76 28.48
N ASP A 128 2.44 4.05 29.54
CA ASP A 128 2.86 2.67 29.77
C ASP A 128 2.01 1.68 28.95
N ALA A 129 0.73 2.01 28.74
CA ALA A 129 -0.11 1.29 27.77
C ALA A 129 0.46 1.40 26.34
N GLN A 130 1.06 2.54 25.97
CA GLN A 130 1.66 2.72 24.65
C GLN A 130 2.76 1.67 24.39
N LYS A 131 3.68 1.46 25.35
CA LYS A 131 4.80 0.51 25.23
C LYS A 131 4.36 -0.95 25.21
N GLN A 132 3.15 -1.25 25.71
CA GLN A 132 2.62 -2.61 25.73
C GLN A 132 1.99 -3.02 24.39
N TYR A 133 1.36 -2.08 23.68
CA TYR A 133 0.64 -2.35 22.44
C TYR A 133 1.40 -1.98 21.17
N PHE A 134 2.42 -1.12 21.26
CA PHE A 134 3.21 -0.61 20.13
C PHE A 134 4.71 -0.60 20.43
#